data_AF-Q2VIQ5-F1
#
_entry.id   AF-Q2VIQ5-F1
#
_cell.length_a   1.000
_cell.length_b   1.000
_cell.length_c   1.000
_cell.angle_alpha   90.00
_cell.angle_beta   90.00
_cell.angle_gamma   90.00
#
_symmetry.space_group_name_H-M   'P 1'
#
loop_
_entity.id
_entity.type
_entity.pdbx_description
1 polymer ?
#
loop_
_entity_poly.entity_id
_entity_poly.type
_entity_poly.pdbx_seq_one_letter_code
_entity_poly.pdbx_strand_id
1 'polypeptide(L)'
;MGSSSSRVLRQPRRALAQQEQGARAGGSARRPDTGDDAAGHKRKRSSGACRYCHPDSERNEDEEEEDKQQPLLNTPARKKLRSTSKYIYQTLFLNGENSDIKICALGEEWRLHKIYLCQSGYFSSMFSGSWKESSMNIIELEIPDQNIDVEALQVAFGSLYRDDVLIKPSRVVAILAAARMLQLDGLIQQCGETMKETINVKTVCGYYTSVETYGLDSVKKKCLEWLLNNLMIHQNVKLFKELSINVMEQLIGSSNLFVMQVEMDVYTTLKKWMFLQLVPSWNGSLKQLLTETDVWFSKQRKDFEGMVFLETEPGKPFVSVFRHLRLQYIISDLASARIIEQDAIVPSEWLSSVYKQQWFAMLRAEQDSEVGPQEINKEDLEGNSMRCGRKLAKDGEYRWCWTGFNFGFDLLVIYTNRYIIFKRNTLNQPCSGSVSLQPRRSIAFRLRLASFDSSGKLVCSRTTDYQILILKKDQEQVVMNLDSRFLNFPLYICCNFLYISPEK
;
A
#
# COMPACT_ATOMS: atom_id res chain seq x y z
N MET A 1 64.69 -37.89 -25.64
CA MET A 1 65.46 -37.39 -26.81
C MET A 1 64.62 -36.34 -27.52
N GLY A 2 65.22 -35.21 -27.93
CA GLY A 2 64.56 -34.20 -28.78
C GLY A 2 64.44 -32.84 -28.11
N SER A 3 65.34 -31.93 -28.49
CA SER A 3 65.57 -30.60 -27.93
C SER A 3 64.93 -29.49 -28.80
N SER A 4 64.65 -28.34 -28.18
CA SER A 4 64.71 -26.96 -28.72
C SER A 4 63.72 -26.52 -29.83
N SER A 5 62.81 -25.56 -29.56
CA SER A 5 62.97 -24.07 -29.67
C SER A 5 62.51 -23.57 -31.07
N SER A 6 61.78 -22.46 -31.32
CA SER A 6 61.19 -21.33 -30.59
C SER A 6 60.34 -20.45 -31.55
N ARG A 7 59.59 -19.47 -30.98
CA ARG A 7 59.10 -18.16 -31.53
C ARG A 7 57.58 -17.91 -31.69
N VAL A 8 56.99 -17.31 -30.64
CA VAL A 8 56.53 -15.90 -30.51
C VAL A 8 55.52 -15.29 -31.53
N LEU A 9 54.35 -14.92 -30.96
CA LEU A 9 53.42 -13.78 -31.13
C LEU A 9 52.81 -13.41 -32.51
N ARG A 10 51.46 -13.40 -32.56
CA ARG A 10 50.63 -12.29 -33.07
C ARG A 10 49.20 -12.35 -32.49
N GLN A 11 48.76 -11.23 -31.89
CA GLN A 11 47.38 -10.97 -31.44
C GLN A 11 46.40 -10.82 -32.61
N PRO A 12 45.09 -10.97 -32.37
CA PRO A 12 44.08 -10.13 -33.02
C PRO A 12 43.36 -9.19 -32.04
N ARG A 13 43.05 -8.01 -32.58
CA ARG A 13 42.57 -6.79 -31.95
C ARG A 13 41.17 -6.88 -31.32
N ARG A 14 41.02 -6.08 -30.26
CA ARG A 14 39.78 -5.51 -29.71
C ARG A 14 38.90 -4.89 -30.81
N ALA A 15 37.60 -5.17 -30.77
CA ALA A 15 36.56 -4.33 -31.36
C ALA A 15 35.83 -3.59 -30.24
N LEU A 16 36.01 -2.28 -30.20
CA LEU A 16 35.20 -1.31 -29.48
C LEU A 16 33.90 -1.10 -30.26
N ALA A 17 32.75 -1.17 -29.60
CA ALA A 17 31.52 -0.54 -30.08
C ALA A 17 30.95 0.33 -28.96
N GLN A 18 30.68 1.58 -29.33
CA GLN A 18 30.48 2.73 -28.49
C GLN A 18 29.10 2.76 -27.82
N GLN A 19 29.08 3.43 -26.67
CA GLN A 19 27.89 4.09 -26.11
C GLN A 19 27.33 5.09 -27.11
N GLU A 20 26.00 5.19 -27.20
CA GLU A 20 25.35 6.48 -27.49
C GLU A 20 24.05 6.62 -26.68
N GLN A 21 23.99 7.74 -25.96
CA GLN A 21 22.83 8.28 -25.25
C GLN A 21 21.89 8.97 -26.25
N GLY A 22 20.60 9.07 -25.89
CA GLY A 22 19.54 9.46 -26.81
C GLY A 22 19.38 10.96 -27.13
N ALA A 23 18.35 11.26 -27.92
CA ALA A 23 17.72 12.58 -27.99
C ALA A 23 16.28 12.50 -28.51
N ARG A 24 15.45 13.41 -27.98
CA ARG A 24 14.07 13.74 -28.35
C ARG A 24 14.02 14.76 -29.51
N ALA A 25 12.77 15.00 -29.97
CA ALA A 25 12.26 16.07 -30.86
C ALA A 25 12.43 15.78 -32.35
N GLY A 26 11.48 16.04 -33.25
CA GLY A 26 10.28 16.87 -33.27
C GLY A 26 10.17 17.43 -34.69
N GLY A 27 9.03 17.31 -35.37
CA GLY A 27 8.91 17.79 -36.75
C GLY A 27 7.49 17.69 -37.29
N SER A 28 6.89 18.84 -37.59
CA SER A 28 5.52 19.06 -38.04
C SER A 28 5.44 19.31 -39.55
N ALA A 29 4.24 19.09 -40.09
CA ALA A 29 3.62 19.70 -41.27
C ALA A 29 4.07 19.27 -42.69
N ARG A 30 3.10 18.82 -43.51
CA ARG A 30 2.30 19.68 -44.41
C ARG A 30 1.24 18.88 -45.20
N ARG A 31 0.09 19.53 -45.42
CA ARG A 31 -0.97 19.18 -46.38
C ARG A 31 -0.53 19.52 -47.82
N PRO A 32 -1.28 19.07 -48.83
CA PRO A 32 -1.63 19.91 -49.96
C PRO A 32 -3.14 20.16 -50.09
N ASP A 33 -3.42 21.19 -50.87
CA ASP A 33 -4.64 21.97 -51.07
C ASP A 33 -5.26 21.67 -52.47
N THR A 34 -6.32 22.42 -52.83
CA THR A 34 -7.12 22.50 -54.09
C THR A 34 -8.42 21.69 -54.03
N GLY A 35 -9.65 22.23 -54.22
CA GLY A 35 -10.22 23.32 -55.06
C GLY A 35 -11.31 22.64 -55.95
N ASP A 36 -12.46 23.16 -56.36
CA ASP A 36 -13.20 24.42 -56.22
C ASP A 36 -14.68 24.14 -56.67
N ASP A 37 -15.55 25.14 -56.61
CA ASP A 37 -16.80 25.35 -57.40
C ASP A 37 -18.23 24.90 -56.95
N ALA A 38 -18.95 25.91 -56.41
CA ALA A 38 -20.10 26.64 -57.01
C ALA A 38 -21.59 26.19 -56.89
N ALA A 39 -22.39 27.23 -56.53
CA ALA A 39 -23.85 27.47 -56.65
C ALA A 39 -24.80 26.64 -55.73
N GLY A 40 -25.79 27.18 -55.01
CA GLY A 40 -26.37 28.51 -54.89
C GLY A 40 -27.90 28.37 -54.75
N HIS A 41 -28.50 28.64 -53.58
CA HIS A 41 -29.85 29.20 -53.44
C HIS A 41 -30.17 29.65 -52.01
N LYS A 42 -30.73 30.87 -51.93
CA LYS A 42 -31.14 31.63 -50.74
C LYS A 42 -32.37 31.04 -50.04
N ARG A 43 -32.44 31.14 -48.70
CA ARG A 43 -33.58 31.75 -47.97
C ARG A 43 -33.20 32.11 -46.52
N LYS A 44 -33.96 33.07 -45.98
CA LYS A 44 -33.62 34.13 -45.01
C LYS A 44 -33.96 33.79 -43.54
N ARG A 45 -33.19 34.43 -42.64
CA ARG A 45 -33.54 35.01 -41.31
C ARG A 45 -33.84 34.01 -40.17
N SER A 46 -33.43 34.22 -38.91
CA SER A 46 -33.00 35.44 -38.21
C SER A 46 -31.96 35.16 -37.11
N SER A 47 -30.97 36.06 -37.01
CA SER A 47 -30.25 36.61 -35.83
C SER A 47 -30.45 35.96 -34.46
N GLY A 48 -29.45 35.78 -33.60
CA GLY A 48 -28.03 36.18 -33.54
C GLY A 48 -27.53 35.74 -32.13
N ALA A 49 -26.40 35.03 -32.00
CA ALA A 49 -25.03 35.56 -31.84
C ALA A 49 -24.89 36.45 -30.58
N CYS A 50 -23.87 36.39 -29.72
CA CYS A 50 -22.51 35.83 -29.74
C CYS A 50 -21.93 36.09 -28.33
N ARG A 51 -21.24 35.16 -27.65
CA ARG A 51 -19.79 34.85 -27.66
C ARG A 51 -18.91 35.59 -26.60
N TYR A 52 -18.28 34.73 -25.77
CA TYR A 52 -16.89 34.69 -25.24
C TYR A 52 -16.27 35.88 -24.47
N CYS A 53 -15.70 35.62 -23.27
CA CYS A 53 -14.28 35.26 -23.02
C CYS A 53 -13.94 35.20 -21.50
N HIS A 54 -13.07 34.24 -21.11
CA HIS A 54 -12.30 34.12 -19.85
C HIS A 54 -11.09 35.12 -19.82
N PRO A 55 -10.21 35.31 -18.78
CA PRO A 55 -9.88 34.43 -17.62
C PRO A 55 -9.52 35.11 -16.25
N ASP A 56 -9.25 34.25 -15.24
CA ASP A 56 -8.38 34.36 -14.03
C ASP A 56 -8.45 35.52 -13.01
N SER A 57 -8.73 35.19 -11.73
CA SER A 57 -7.84 35.30 -10.56
C SER A 57 -8.59 35.46 -9.22
N GLU A 58 -7.97 34.92 -8.17
CA GLU A 58 -8.47 34.68 -6.81
C GLU A 58 -8.85 35.94 -6.02
N ARG A 59 -9.99 35.90 -5.29
CA ARG A 59 -10.10 36.28 -3.86
C ARG A 59 -11.51 36.05 -3.31
N ASN A 60 -11.53 35.55 -2.07
CA ASN A 60 -12.69 35.38 -1.21
C ASN A 60 -13.33 36.72 -0.87
N GLU A 61 -14.67 36.77 -0.91
CA GLU A 61 -15.55 37.58 -0.06
C GLU A 61 -17.00 37.25 -0.47
N ASP A 62 -17.60 36.24 0.17
CA ASP A 62 -19.04 35.96 0.06
C ASP A 62 -19.80 37.00 0.91
N GLU A 63 -19.94 38.22 0.38
CA GLU A 63 -21.01 39.14 0.77
C GLU A 63 -22.17 38.93 -0.22
N GLU A 64 -23.15 38.09 0.16
CA GLU A 64 -24.40 38.00 -0.59
C GLU A 64 -25.26 39.25 -0.32
N GLU A 65 -25.40 40.08 -1.35
CA GLU A 65 -26.28 41.24 -1.37
C GLU A 65 -27.75 40.86 -1.19
N GLU A 66 -28.44 41.56 -0.28
CA GLU A 66 -29.89 41.47 -0.08
C GLU A 66 -30.65 42.23 -1.20
N ASP A 67 -31.38 41.47 -2.01
CA ASP A 67 -32.30 42.00 -3.03
C ASP A 67 -33.53 42.66 -2.36
N LYS A 68 -33.64 43.98 -2.51
CA LYS A 68 -34.74 44.80 -1.97
C LYS A 68 -35.98 44.71 -2.86
N GLN A 69 -36.97 43.93 -2.45
CA GLN A 69 -38.36 44.07 -2.91
C GLN A 69 -39.33 44.25 -1.73
N GLN A 70 -40.13 45.32 -1.81
CA GLN A 70 -41.09 45.74 -0.79
C GLN A 70 -42.32 44.80 -0.69
N PRO A 71 -42.97 44.73 0.49
CA PRO A 71 -43.77 43.58 0.88
C PRO A 71 -45.26 43.76 0.57
N LEU A 72 -45.87 42.75 -0.04
CA LEU A 72 -47.32 42.56 -0.01
C LEU A 72 -47.63 41.13 0.40
N LEU A 73 -48.40 41.02 1.48
CA LEU A 73 -48.83 39.84 2.25
C LEU A 73 -47.92 39.47 3.43
N ASN A 74 -48.41 39.83 4.62
CA ASN A 74 -47.96 39.36 5.93
C ASN A 74 -47.93 37.82 5.96
N THR A 75 -46.77 37.26 5.62
CA THR A 75 -46.43 35.88 5.98
C THR A 75 -45.24 35.99 6.92
N PRO A 76 -45.31 35.50 8.17
CA PRO A 76 -44.16 35.55 9.06
C PRO A 76 -43.01 34.82 8.38
N ALA A 77 -41.89 35.52 8.20
CA ALA A 77 -40.66 34.93 7.67
C ALA A 77 -40.36 33.68 8.51
N ARG A 78 -40.43 32.50 7.88
CA ARG A 78 -40.01 31.25 8.51
C ARG A 78 -38.54 31.41 8.89
N LYS A 79 -38.26 31.79 10.14
CA LYS A 79 -36.95 31.60 10.74
C LYS A 79 -36.58 30.14 10.46
N LYS A 80 -35.51 29.89 9.69
CA LYS A 80 -34.96 28.54 9.51
C LYS A 80 -34.83 27.96 10.91
N LEU A 81 -35.70 27.01 11.27
CA LEU A 81 -35.68 26.39 12.58
C LEU A 81 -34.29 25.76 12.71
N ARG A 82 -33.48 26.24 13.65
CA ARG A 82 -32.26 25.51 14.03
C ARG A 82 -32.75 24.13 14.49
N SER A 83 -32.13 23.06 14.00
CA SER A 83 -32.37 21.72 14.55
C SER A 83 -32.20 21.78 16.07
N THR A 84 -33.04 21.06 16.82
CA THR A 84 -32.99 21.00 18.29
C THR A 84 -31.56 20.71 18.79
N SER A 85 -30.83 19.82 18.10
CA SER A 85 -29.43 19.51 18.39
C SER A 85 -28.50 20.74 18.26
N LYS A 86 -28.65 21.55 17.21
CA LYS A 86 -27.86 22.77 17.01
C LYS A 86 -28.15 23.83 18.07
N TYR A 87 -29.41 23.92 18.51
CA TYR A 87 -29.79 24.80 19.61
C TYR A 87 -29.17 24.34 20.93
N ILE A 88 -29.31 23.05 21.28
CA ILE A 88 -28.71 22.45 22.48
C ILE A 88 -27.19 22.68 22.53
N TYR A 89 -26.47 22.39 21.45
CA TYR A 89 -25.02 22.57 21.40
C TYR A 89 -24.60 24.03 21.58
N GLN A 90 -25.31 24.98 20.96
CA GLN A 90 -24.97 26.40 21.10
C GLN A 90 -25.31 26.94 22.49
N THR A 91 -26.53 26.72 22.95
CA THR A 91 -27.07 27.34 24.17
C THR A 91 -26.56 26.65 25.42
N LEU A 92 -26.56 25.31 25.46
CA LEU A 92 -26.14 24.58 26.66
C LEU A 92 -24.63 24.40 26.69
N PHE A 93 -24.01 23.89 25.62
CA PHE A 93 -22.57 23.58 25.67
C PHE A 93 -21.67 24.81 25.46
N LEU A 94 -21.85 25.58 24.37
CA LEU A 94 -20.96 26.71 24.09
C LEU A 94 -21.17 27.90 25.03
N ASN A 95 -22.43 28.26 25.32
CA ASN A 95 -22.71 29.38 26.22
C ASN A 95 -22.63 28.97 27.72
N GLY A 96 -22.89 27.69 28.04
CA GLY A 96 -22.94 27.19 29.42
C GLY A 96 -24.18 27.59 30.19
N GLU A 97 -25.28 27.91 29.50
CA GLU A 97 -26.53 28.39 30.13
C GLU A 97 -27.14 27.29 31.01
N ASN A 98 -27.44 27.63 32.27
CA ASN A 98 -27.98 26.72 33.29
C ASN A 98 -27.09 25.51 33.63
N SER A 99 -25.77 25.64 33.43
CA SER A 99 -24.79 24.65 33.88
C SER A 99 -24.86 24.44 35.40
N ASP A 100 -24.78 23.17 35.82
CA ASP A 100 -24.80 22.74 37.23
C ASP A 100 -23.43 22.20 37.69
N ILE A 101 -22.44 22.19 36.79
CA ILE A 101 -21.08 21.75 37.08
C ILE A 101 -20.03 22.45 36.21
N LYS A 102 -18.85 22.61 36.78
CA LYS A 102 -17.65 23.13 36.14
C LYS A 102 -16.56 22.06 36.12
N ILE A 103 -15.99 21.78 34.95
CA ILE A 103 -14.81 20.90 34.83
C ILE A 103 -13.60 21.78 34.49
N CYS A 104 -12.51 21.62 35.22
CA CYS A 104 -11.26 22.35 35.01
C CYS A 104 -10.16 21.36 34.59
N ALA A 105 -9.52 21.60 33.44
CA ALA A 105 -8.40 20.77 32.94
C ALA A 105 -7.50 21.59 32.04
N LEU A 106 -6.18 21.31 32.05
CA LEU A 106 -5.20 21.98 31.18
C LEU A 106 -5.24 23.52 31.24
N GLY A 107 -5.62 24.09 32.39
CA GLY A 107 -5.76 25.54 32.58
C GLY A 107 -7.05 26.16 32.02
N GLU A 108 -7.95 25.34 31.47
CA GLU A 108 -9.22 25.77 30.88
C GLU A 108 -10.42 25.31 31.71
N GLU A 109 -11.54 26.01 31.53
CA GLU A 109 -12.76 25.82 32.29
C GLU A 109 -13.96 25.55 31.38
N TRP A 110 -14.68 24.44 31.64
CA TRP A 110 -15.91 24.09 30.94
C TRP A 110 -17.12 24.14 31.87
N ARG A 111 -18.11 24.95 31.52
CA ARG A 111 -19.43 25.01 32.16
C ARG A 111 -20.36 23.98 31.52
N LEU A 112 -20.63 22.87 32.23
CA LEU A 112 -21.31 21.68 31.70
C LEU A 112 -22.53 21.30 32.55
N HIS A 113 -23.18 20.21 32.18
CA HIS A 113 -24.41 19.72 32.77
C HIS A 113 -24.24 18.26 33.17
N LYS A 114 -24.48 17.92 34.45
CA LYS A 114 -24.36 16.55 34.97
C LYS A 114 -25.17 15.55 34.16
N ILE A 115 -26.39 15.92 33.74
CA ILE A 115 -27.26 15.04 32.94
C ILE A 115 -26.62 14.62 31.60
N TYR A 116 -25.85 15.50 30.96
CA TYR A 116 -25.15 15.18 29.71
C TYR A 116 -23.85 14.43 29.98
N LEU A 117 -23.12 14.81 31.04
CA LEU A 117 -21.89 14.12 31.45
C LEU A 117 -22.14 12.66 31.84
N CYS A 118 -23.27 12.33 32.49
CA CYS A 118 -23.61 10.94 32.86
C CYS A 118 -23.76 9.98 31.67
N GLN A 119 -23.78 10.46 30.42
CA GLN A 119 -23.68 9.59 29.24
C GLN A 119 -22.28 8.97 29.07
N SER A 120 -21.24 9.59 29.64
CA SER A 120 -19.89 9.04 29.75
C SER A 120 -19.83 8.02 30.90
N GLY A 121 -19.22 6.86 30.66
CA GLY A 121 -18.99 5.87 31.72
C GLY A 121 -18.12 6.41 32.86
N TYR A 122 -17.16 7.28 32.55
CA TYR A 122 -16.26 7.92 33.51
C TYR A 122 -17.04 8.84 34.47
N PHE A 123 -17.81 9.80 33.92
CA PHE A 123 -18.56 10.75 34.74
C PHE A 123 -19.78 10.12 35.42
N SER A 124 -20.45 9.17 34.76
CA SER A 124 -21.52 8.39 35.39
C SER A 124 -21.03 7.71 36.66
N SER A 125 -19.86 7.05 36.58
CA SER A 125 -19.23 6.42 37.74
C SER A 125 -18.86 7.44 38.82
N MET A 126 -18.26 8.57 38.44
CA MET A 126 -17.85 9.65 39.36
C MET A 126 -19.03 10.30 40.10
N PHE A 127 -20.16 10.50 39.43
CA PHE A 127 -21.35 11.09 40.05
C PHE A 127 -22.22 10.07 40.79
N SER A 128 -22.03 8.77 40.52
CA SER A 128 -22.76 7.71 41.21
C SER A 128 -22.12 7.34 42.56
N GLY A 129 -22.95 7.12 43.58
CA GLY A 129 -22.50 6.60 44.88
C GLY A 129 -22.05 7.66 45.89
N SER A 130 -21.17 7.27 46.82
CA SER A 130 -20.75 8.05 47.98
C SER A 130 -19.42 8.80 47.79
N TRP A 131 -19.03 9.05 46.54
CA TRP A 131 -17.79 9.77 46.22
C TRP A 131 -17.93 11.25 46.60
N LYS A 132 -16.83 11.90 46.99
CA LYS A 132 -16.83 13.31 47.42
C LYS A 132 -17.34 14.22 46.28
N GLU A 133 -16.98 13.85 45.06
CA GLU A 133 -17.27 14.49 43.79
C GLU A 133 -18.77 14.52 43.46
N SER A 134 -19.57 13.57 43.99
CA SER A 134 -21.02 13.51 43.76
C SER A 134 -21.74 14.80 44.18
N SER A 135 -21.26 15.43 45.26
CA SER A 135 -21.77 16.68 45.81
C SER A 135 -21.07 17.95 45.32
N MET A 136 -19.99 17.80 44.54
CA MET A 136 -19.23 18.94 44.02
C MET A 136 -19.90 19.58 42.80
N ASN A 137 -19.64 20.87 42.63
CA ASN A 137 -20.00 21.68 41.46
C ASN A 137 -18.78 22.14 40.65
N ILE A 138 -17.56 21.85 41.11
CA ILE A 138 -16.30 22.08 40.41
C ILE A 138 -15.46 20.80 40.53
N ILE A 139 -14.94 20.29 39.41
CA ILE A 139 -14.03 19.15 39.36
C ILE A 139 -12.75 19.56 38.65
N GLU A 140 -11.61 19.25 39.26
CA GLU A 140 -10.31 19.31 38.61
C GLU A 140 -10.01 17.94 37.98
N LEU A 141 -9.89 17.91 36.66
CA LEU A 141 -9.66 16.70 35.89
C LEU A 141 -8.18 16.62 35.50
N GLU A 142 -7.49 15.61 36.03
CA GLU A 142 -6.11 15.31 35.67
C GLU A 142 -6.02 14.64 34.29
N ILE A 143 -5.10 15.11 33.46
CA ILE A 143 -4.89 14.62 32.10
C ILE A 143 -3.50 13.98 32.00
N PRO A 144 -3.38 12.66 32.24
CA PRO A 144 -2.10 11.97 32.24
C PRO A 144 -1.55 11.71 30.82
N ASP A 145 -2.42 11.68 29.80
CA ASP A 145 -2.04 11.41 28.41
C ASP A 145 -1.67 12.71 27.68
N GLN A 146 -0.41 12.80 27.26
CA GLN A 146 0.13 13.98 26.57
C GLN A 146 -0.47 14.22 25.17
N ASN A 147 -1.16 13.23 24.60
CA ASN A 147 -1.87 13.40 23.33
C ASN A 147 -3.20 14.14 23.49
N ILE A 148 -3.71 14.30 24.72
CA ILE A 148 -4.95 15.01 25.00
C ILE A 148 -4.65 16.49 25.18
N ASP A 149 -5.23 17.32 24.33
CA ASP A 149 -5.18 18.77 24.42
C ASP A 149 -6.56 19.39 24.65
N VAL A 150 -6.59 20.72 24.86
CA VAL A 150 -7.81 21.49 25.13
C VAL A 150 -8.87 21.31 24.05
N GLU A 151 -8.48 21.30 22.77
CA GLU A 151 -9.43 21.17 21.66
C GLU A 151 -9.99 19.74 21.60
N ALA A 152 -9.19 18.71 21.89
CA ALA A 152 -9.68 17.34 21.99
C ALA A 152 -10.72 17.18 23.11
N LEU A 153 -10.47 17.79 24.29
CA LEU A 153 -11.46 17.83 25.39
C LEU A 153 -12.72 18.62 25.01
N GLN A 154 -12.57 19.77 24.34
CA GLN A 154 -13.70 20.55 23.82
C GLN A 154 -14.57 19.70 22.88
N VAL A 155 -13.97 18.94 21.98
CA VAL A 155 -14.70 18.05 21.07
C VAL A 155 -15.35 16.90 21.84
N ALA A 156 -14.64 16.30 22.79
CA ALA A 156 -15.14 15.20 23.61
C ALA A 156 -16.35 15.62 24.45
N PHE A 157 -16.27 16.72 25.20
CA PHE A 157 -17.41 17.25 25.95
C PHE A 157 -18.53 17.69 25.02
N GLY A 158 -18.20 18.34 23.91
CA GLY A 158 -19.19 18.77 22.93
C GLY A 158 -19.97 17.62 22.28
N SER A 159 -19.34 16.44 22.13
CA SER A 159 -19.98 15.24 21.59
C SER A 159 -21.14 14.74 22.44
N LEU A 160 -21.19 15.09 23.73
CA LEU A 160 -22.30 14.71 24.61
C LEU A 160 -23.59 15.49 24.29
N TYR A 161 -23.48 16.63 23.63
CA TYR A 161 -24.58 17.56 23.35
C TYR A 161 -25.09 17.50 21.90
N ARG A 162 -24.49 16.65 21.05
CA ARG A 162 -24.88 16.50 19.64
C ARG A 162 -24.54 15.12 19.11
N ASP A 163 -25.33 14.64 18.16
CA ASP A 163 -25.14 13.30 17.58
C ASP A 163 -24.01 13.25 16.52
N ASP A 164 -23.80 14.36 15.81
CA ASP A 164 -22.82 14.45 14.72
C ASP A 164 -21.61 15.31 15.11
N VAL A 165 -20.43 14.69 15.10
CA VAL A 165 -19.15 15.32 15.43
C VAL A 165 -18.27 15.28 14.19
N LEU A 166 -17.96 16.46 13.65
CA LEU A 166 -16.99 16.56 12.57
C LEU A 166 -15.56 16.33 13.11
N ILE A 167 -15.02 15.14 12.86
CA ILE A 167 -13.67 14.76 13.29
C ILE A 167 -12.68 14.99 12.15
N LYS A 168 -11.75 15.93 12.35
CA LYS A 168 -10.68 16.17 11.37
C LYS A 168 -9.64 15.03 11.44
N PRO A 169 -9.15 14.48 10.31
CA PRO A 169 -8.18 13.39 10.31
C PRO A 169 -6.86 13.72 11.01
N SER A 170 -6.45 14.99 11.05
CA SER A 170 -5.26 15.46 11.76
C SER A 170 -5.41 15.50 13.28
N ARG A 171 -6.64 15.45 13.79
CA ARG A 171 -6.97 15.59 15.22
C ARG A 171 -7.56 14.31 15.81
N VAL A 172 -7.91 13.33 14.97
CA VAL A 172 -8.59 12.10 15.38
C VAL A 172 -7.87 11.31 16.46
N VAL A 173 -6.53 11.34 16.51
CA VAL A 173 -5.74 10.67 17.54
C VAL A 173 -5.93 11.32 18.91
N ALA A 174 -5.82 12.65 18.99
CA ALA A 174 -6.02 13.40 20.23
C ALA A 174 -7.47 13.26 20.74
N ILE A 175 -8.44 13.33 19.81
CA ILE A 175 -9.86 13.14 20.13
C ILE A 175 -10.11 11.70 20.61
N LEU A 176 -9.50 10.69 19.98
CA LEU A 176 -9.62 9.30 20.41
C LEU A 176 -9.04 9.10 21.83
N ALA A 177 -7.89 9.71 22.14
CA ALA A 177 -7.30 9.67 23.47
C ALA A 177 -8.26 10.24 24.53
N ALA A 178 -8.81 11.42 24.27
CA ALA A 178 -9.79 12.07 25.14
C ALA A 178 -11.07 11.22 25.29
N ALA A 179 -11.60 10.71 24.18
CA ALA A 179 -12.78 9.85 24.17
C ALA A 179 -12.57 8.56 24.97
N ARG A 180 -11.37 7.96 24.90
CA ARG A 180 -11.02 6.76 25.63
C ARG A 180 -10.91 7.03 27.14
N MET A 181 -10.22 8.10 27.52
CA MET A 181 -10.10 8.53 28.91
C MET A 181 -11.47 8.79 29.53
N LEU A 182 -12.34 9.48 28.79
CA LEU A 182 -13.70 9.82 29.23
C LEU A 182 -14.73 8.71 28.95
N GLN A 183 -14.32 7.53 28.47
CA GLN A 183 -15.22 6.41 28.17
C GLN A 183 -16.44 6.81 27.31
N LEU A 184 -16.18 7.51 26.21
CA LEU A 184 -17.18 7.98 25.24
C LEU A 184 -17.27 7.01 24.05
N ASP A 185 -17.94 5.86 24.23
CA ASP A 185 -17.94 4.78 23.24
C ASP A 185 -18.43 5.20 21.85
N GLY A 186 -19.46 6.04 21.77
CA GLY A 186 -19.96 6.58 20.50
C GLY A 186 -18.91 7.41 19.75
N LEU A 187 -18.16 8.25 20.47
CA LEU A 187 -17.09 9.06 19.89
C LEU A 187 -15.87 8.20 19.51
N ILE A 188 -15.54 7.18 20.32
CA ILE A 188 -14.49 6.19 20.00
C ILE A 188 -14.81 5.50 18.68
N GLN A 189 -16.06 5.08 18.47
CA GLN A 189 -16.50 4.45 17.23
C GLN A 189 -16.39 5.41 16.04
N GLN A 190 -16.84 6.67 16.18
CA GLN A 190 -16.72 7.69 15.14
C GLN A 190 -15.26 7.99 14.77
N CYS A 191 -14.36 8.07 15.77
CA CYS A 191 -12.92 8.17 15.53
C CYS A 191 -12.40 6.97 14.72
N GLY A 192 -12.81 5.75 15.09
CA GLY A 192 -12.43 4.54 14.39
C GLY A 192 -12.85 4.52 12.91
N GLU A 193 -14.10 4.91 12.60
CA GLU A 193 -14.57 5.00 11.22
C GLU A 193 -13.84 6.11 10.44
N THR A 194 -13.66 7.29 11.05
CA THR A 194 -12.89 8.39 10.45
C THR A 194 -11.47 7.94 10.11
N MET A 195 -10.80 7.23 11.02
CA MET A 195 -9.46 6.68 10.78
C MET A 195 -9.47 5.71 9.60
N LYS A 196 -10.40 4.75 9.54
CA LYS A 196 -10.49 3.75 8.45
C LYS A 196 -10.72 4.41 7.09
N GLU A 197 -11.54 5.46 7.03
CA GLU A 197 -11.86 6.15 5.79
C GLU A 197 -10.70 6.98 5.25
N THR A 198 -9.79 7.40 6.14
CA THR A 198 -8.74 8.40 5.86
C THR A 198 -7.32 7.81 5.93
N ILE A 199 -7.18 6.48 5.98
CA ILE A 199 -5.88 5.79 5.87
C ILE A 199 -5.25 6.12 4.52
N ASN A 200 -4.04 6.68 4.55
CA ASN A 200 -3.21 6.93 3.39
C ASN A 200 -1.74 6.96 3.82
N VAL A 201 -0.82 7.18 2.86
CA VAL A 201 0.63 7.19 3.10
C VAL A 201 1.10 8.14 4.21
N LYS A 202 0.36 9.22 4.49
CA LYS A 202 0.71 10.21 5.53
C LYS A 202 0.16 9.85 6.91
N THR A 203 -0.93 9.06 6.97
CA THR A 203 -1.66 8.79 8.21
C THR A 203 -1.43 7.37 8.72
N VAL A 204 -1.12 6.40 7.84
CA VAL A 204 -1.12 4.98 8.17
C VAL A 204 -0.19 4.60 9.34
N CYS A 205 1.03 5.14 9.38
CA CYS A 205 1.98 4.85 10.45
C CYS A 205 1.52 5.48 11.77
N GLY A 206 1.13 6.76 11.75
CA GLY A 206 0.60 7.45 12.93
C GLY A 206 -0.64 6.75 13.50
N TYR A 207 -1.57 6.33 12.64
CA TYR A 207 -2.75 5.58 13.06
C TYR A 207 -2.37 4.21 13.60
N TYR A 208 -1.51 3.45 12.93
CA TYR A 208 -1.08 2.13 13.40
C TYR A 208 -0.47 2.18 14.80
N THR A 209 0.42 3.14 15.07
CA THR A 209 1.03 3.34 16.39
C THR A 209 0.00 3.78 17.42
N SER A 210 -0.92 4.69 17.06
CA SER A 210 -1.93 5.20 17.99
C SER A 210 -2.92 4.13 18.42
N VAL A 211 -3.38 3.28 17.50
CA VAL A 211 -4.43 2.29 17.81
C VAL A 211 -3.93 1.12 18.64
N GLU A 212 -2.61 0.91 18.70
CA GLU A 212 -1.98 -0.01 19.64
C GLU A 212 -2.10 0.50 21.08
N THR A 213 -1.97 1.81 21.28
CA THR A 213 -2.16 2.46 22.59
C THR A 213 -3.63 2.51 23.00
N TYR A 214 -4.53 2.89 22.09
CA TYR A 214 -5.94 3.14 22.42
C TYR A 214 -6.89 1.93 22.24
N GLY A 215 -6.39 0.83 21.68
CA GLY A 215 -7.12 -0.45 21.59
C GLY A 215 -8.19 -0.48 20.49
N LEU A 216 -7.87 -0.03 19.27
CA LEU A 216 -8.76 -0.13 18.10
C LEU A 216 -8.26 -1.15 17.06
N ASP A 217 -8.42 -2.43 17.36
CA ASP A 217 -7.93 -3.54 16.52
C ASP A 217 -8.47 -3.53 15.09
N SER A 218 -9.73 -3.09 14.90
CA SER A 218 -10.33 -3.01 13.56
C SER A 218 -9.61 -1.99 12.67
N VAL A 219 -9.12 -0.89 13.26
CA VAL A 219 -8.31 0.11 12.56
C VAL A 219 -6.89 -0.42 12.34
N LYS A 220 -6.30 -1.11 13.34
CA LYS A 220 -4.99 -1.76 13.21
C LYS A 220 -4.94 -2.70 12.00
N LYS A 221 -5.94 -3.56 11.87
CA LYS A 221 -6.10 -4.48 10.73
C LYS A 221 -6.20 -3.73 9.40
N LYS A 222 -6.94 -2.62 9.36
CA LYS A 222 -7.06 -1.80 8.14
C LYS A 222 -5.78 -1.06 7.77
N CYS A 223 -4.99 -0.60 8.74
CA CYS A 223 -3.65 -0.05 8.48
C CYS A 223 -2.73 -1.12 7.88
N LEU A 224 -2.70 -2.33 8.45
CA LEU A 224 -1.90 -3.44 7.91
C LEU A 224 -2.35 -3.84 6.50
N GLU A 225 -3.66 -3.92 6.26
CA GLU A 225 -4.21 -4.20 4.93
C GLU A 225 -3.77 -3.14 3.90
N TRP A 226 -3.83 -1.86 4.28
CA TRP A 226 -3.36 -0.77 3.43
C TRP A 226 -1.85 -0.92 3.13
N LEU A 227 -1.03 -1.21 4.15
CA LEU A 227 0.42 -1.40 3.99
C LEU A 227 0.75 -2.60 3.11
N LEU A 228 0.08 -3.74 3.29
CA LEU A 228 0.28 -4.96 2.48
C LEU A 228 0.01 -4.70 0.99
N ASN A 229 -0.98 -3.85 0.69
CA ASN A 229 -1.33 -3.47 -0.67
C ASN A 229 -0.39 -2.42 -1.26
N ASN A 230 0.11 -1.48 -0.45
CA ASN A 230 0.78 -0.28 -0.97
C ASN A 230 2.30 -0.28 -0.82
N LEU A 231 2.90 -1.04 0.11
CA LEU A 231 4.34 -1.00 0.41
C LEU A 231 5.21 -1.17 -0.84
N MET A 232 4.86 -2.15 -1.68
CA MET A 232 5.62 -2.49 -2.90
C MET A 232 5.21 -1.65 -4.11
N ILE A 233 3.96 -1.17 -4.15
CA ILE A 233 3.39 -0.44 -5.30
C ILE A 233 3.77 1.04 -5.26
N HIS A 234 3.64 1.65 -4.09
CA HIS A 234 3.77 3.08 -3.85
C HIS A 234 4.92 3.35 -2.88
N GLN A 235 6.12 2.86 -3.22
CA GLN A 235 7.32 3.04 -2.41
C GLN A 235 7.56 4.51 -2.10
N ASN A 236 7.82 4.82 -0.82
CA ASN A 236 8.00 6.18 -0.34
C ASN A 236 9.06 6.20 0.76
N VAL A 237 10.02 7.12 0.65
CA VAL A 237 11.14 7.27 1.60
C VAL A 237 10.64 7.56 3.02
N LYS A 238 9.65 8.46 3.17
CA LYS A 238 9.09 8.81 4.47
C LYS A 238 8.39 7.61 5.11
N LEU A 239 7.59 6.90 4.33
CA LEU A 239 6.93 5.67 4.77
C LEU A 239 7.96 4.65 5.27
N PHE A 240 9.04 4.39 4.53
CA PHE A 240 10.07 3.45 4.96
C PHE A 240 10.77 3.87 6.26
N LYS A 241 11.00 5.17 6.48
CA LYS A 241 11.60 5.64 7.74
C LYS A 241 10.67 5.44 8.94
N GLU A 242 9.37 5.60 8.74
CA GLU A 242 8.37 5.50 9.82
C GLU A 242 8.00 4.05 10.18
N LEU A 243 8.25 3.08 9.30
CA LEU A 243 7.95 1.66 9.55
C LEU A 243 8.95 1.02 10.50
N SER A 244 8.45 0.56 11.65
CA SER A 244 9.23 -0.19 12.64
C SER A 244 9.59 -1.59 12.13
N ILE A 245 10.59 -2.20 12.78
CA ILE A 245 11.03 -3.57 12.50
C ILE A 245 9.86 -4.56 12.62
N ASN A 246 9.06 -4.45 13.69
CA ASN A 246 7.94 -5.36 13.93
C ASN A 246 6.88 -5.26 12.82
N VAL A 247 6.54 -4.05 12.37
CA VAL A 247 5.57 -3.88 11.27
C VAL A 247 6.15 -4.45 9.99
N MET A 248 7.41 -4.15 9.66
CA MET A 248 8.05 -4.70 8.46
C MET A 248 8.09 -6.23 8.47
N GLU A 249 8.39 -6.84 9.63
CA GLU A 249 8.34 -8.29 9.83
C GLU A 249 6.97 -8.87 9.49
N GLN A 250 5.89 -8.29 10.05
CA GLN A 250 4.52 -8.72 9.75
C GLN A 250 4.18 -8.58 8.26
N LEU A 251 4.63 -7.50 7.61
CA LEU A 251 4.37 -7.26 6.19
C LEU A 251 5.10 -8.26 5.29
N ILE A 252 6.38 -8.53 5.55
CA ILE A 252 7.17 -9.46 4.72
C ILE A 252 6.79 -10.91 5.00
N GLY A 253 6.41 -11.27 6.24
CA GLY A 253 5.92 -12.61 6.56
C GLY A 253 4.57 -12.94 5.92
N SER A 254 3.78 -11.92 5.57
CA SER A 254 2.45 -12.11 5.01
C SER A 254 2.48 -12.62 3.57
N SER A 255 1.74 -13.70 3.32
CA SER A 255 1.39 -14.17 1.98
C SER A 255 0.55 -13.15 1.20
N ASN A 256 -0.09 -12.21 1.92
CA ASN A 256 -0.93 -11.17 1.35
C ASN A 256 -0.14 -9.92 0.90
N LEU A 257 1.18 -9.86 1.07
CA LEU A 257 1.98 -8.75 0.53
C LEU A 257 1.83 -8.67 -1.00
N PHE A 258 1.53 -7.48 -1.53
CA PHE A 258 1.27 -7.28 -2.94
C PHE A 258 2.57 -7.06 -3.74
N VAL A 259 3.30 -8.14 -4.03
CA VAL A 259 4.59 -8.09 -4.75
C VAL A 259 4.37 -7.84 -6.25
N MET A 260 5.16 -6.94 -6.86
CA MET A 260 4.90 -6.41 -8.20
C MET A 260 5.69 -7.01 -9.36
N GLN A 261 6.84 -7.62 -9.14
CA GLN A 261 7.48 -8.46 -10.15
C GLN A 261 7.81 -9.83 -9.57
N VAL A 262 8.80 -9.91 -8.70
CA VAL A 262 9.32 -11.17 -8.15
C VAL A 262 9.87 -10.98 -6.74
N GLU A 263 10.23 -12.07 -6.07
CA GLU A 263 10.75 -12.05 -4.69
C GLU A 263 12.03 -11.21 -4.53
N MET A 264 12.84 -11.05 -5.59
CA MET A 264 14.01 -10.17 -5.59
C MET A 264 13.67 -8.69 -5.32
N ASP A 265 12.47 -8.25 -5.69
CA ASP A 265 11.99 -6.90 -5.35
C ASP A 265 11.78 -6.72 -3.84
N VAL A 266 11.37 -7.79 -3.15
CA VAL A 266 11.18 -7.80 -1.70
C VAL A 266 12.53 -7.64 -1.01
N TYR A 267 13.53 -8.41 -1.44
CA TYR A 267 14.92 -8.27 -0.97
C TYR A 267 15.45 -6.85 -1.20
N THR A 268 15.29 -6.32 -2.41
CA THR A 268 15.74 -4.97 -2.75
C THR A 268 15.02 -3.90 -1.91
N THR A 269 13.75 -4.10 -1.61
CA THR A 269 12.95 -3.20 -0.76
C THR A 269 13.42 -3.24 0.69
N LEU A 270 13.70 -4.43 1.23
CA LEU A 270 14.27 -4.58 2.57
C LEU A 270 15.65 -3.96 2.69
N LYS A 271 16.50 -4.12 1.67
CA LYS A 271 17.83 -3.49 1.61
C LYS A 271 17.72 -1.96 1.71
N LYS A 272 16.82 -1.35 0.93
CA LYS A 272 16.54 0.10 0.97
C LYS A 272 15.99 0.55 2.31
N TRP A 273 15.03 -0.20 2.86
CA TRP A 273 14.42 0.11 4.15
C TRP A 273 15.45 0.04 5.29
N MET A 274 16.23 -1.03 5.35
CA MET A 274 17.30 -1.21 6.35
C MET A 274 18.31 -0.06 6.29
N PHE A 275 18.74 0.34 5.08
CA PHE A 275 19.58 1.52 4.91
C PHE A 275 18.95 2.79 5.49
N LEU A 276 17.65 3.04 5.25
CA LEU A 276 16.96 4.21 5.79
C LEU A 276 16.78 4.18 7.31
N GLN A 277 16.69 2.99 7.91
CA GLN A 277 16.66 2.82 9.36
C GLN A 277 18.04 3.10 9.98
N LEU A 278 19.11 2.69 9.30
CA LEU A 278 20.50 2.89 9.75
C LEU A 278 21.04 4.29 9.46
N VAL A 279 20.51 4.97 8.44
CA VAL A 279 20.91 6.31 8.01
C VAL A 279 19.67 7.23 7.97
N PRO A 280 19.08 7.55 9.14
CA PRO A 280 17.82 8.32 9.20
C PRO A 280 17.97 9.76 8.67
N SER A 281 19.19 10.28 8.59
CA SER A 281 19.51 11.60 8.03
C SER A 281 19.45 11.67 6.50
N TRP A 282 19.42 10.52 5.80
CA TRP A 282 19.40 10.49 4.34
C TRP A 282 18.08 11.05 3.79
N ASN A 283 18.12 12.04 2.89
CA ASN A 283 16.93 12.74 2.39
C ASN A 283 16.86 12.83 0.86
N GLY A 284 17.50 11.90 0.15
CA GLY A 284 17.50 11.85 -1.31
C GLY A 284 16.17 11.40 -1.93
N SER A 285 16.15 11.33 -3.26
CA SER A 285 14.97 10.85 -4.00
C SER A 285 14.90 9.33 -4.10
N LEU A 286 13.70 8.77 -4.27
CA LEU A 286 13.51 7.31 -4.44
C LEU A 286 14.34 6.73 -5.60
N LYS A 287 14.61 7.51 -6.65
CA LYS A 287 15.44 7.11 -7.80
C LYS A 287 16.90 6.89 -7.42
N GLN A 288 17.42 7.68 -6.47
CA GLN A 288 18.80 7.58 -5.98
C GLN A 288 18.95 6.51 -4.90
N LEU A 289 17.86 6.19 -4.19
CA LEU A 289 17.87 5.37 -2.98
C LEU A 289 18.61 4.04 -3.16
N LEU A 290 18.35 3.29 -4.24
CA LEU A 290 19.01 2.00 -4.45
C LEU A 290 20.52 2.17 -4.65
N THR A 291 20.93 3.09 -5.51
CA THR A 291 22.35 3.36 -5.79
C THR A 291 23.09 3.77 -4.52
N GLU A 292 22.54 4.69 -3.74
CA GLU A 292 23.12 5.11 -2.46
C GLU A 292 23.17 3.97 -1.44
N THR A 293 22.13 3.12 -1.41
CA THR A 293 22.08 1.92 -0.59
C THR A 293 23.21 0.94 -0.95
N ASP A 294 23.41 0.67 -2.25
CA ASP A 294 24.44 -0.24 -2.74
C ASP A 294 25.85 0.27 -2.41
N VAL A 295 26.09 1.56 -2.61
CA VAL A 295 27.35 2.22 -2.25
C VAL A 295 27.61 2.11 -0.75
N TRP A 296 26.58 2.33 0.08
CA TRP A 296 26.70 2.26 1.52
C TRP A 296 27.05 0.84 2.00
N PHE A 297 26.33 -0.18 1.55
CA PHE A 297 26.63 -1.58 1.92
C PHE A 297 28.00 -2.05 1.40
N SER A 298 28.39 -1.63 0.21
CA SER A 298 29.73 -1.90 -0.34
C SER A 298 30.85 -1.33 0.55
N LYS A 299 30.62 -0.15 1.14
CA LYS A 299 31.54 0.45 2.12
C LYS A 299 31.54 -0.32 3.44
N GLN A 300 30.37 -0.61 4.02
CA GLN A 300 30.27 -1.35 5.28
C GLN A 300 30.98 -2.70 5.22
N ARG A 301 30.88 -3.42 4.09
CA ARG A 301 31.56 -4.70 3.90
C ARG A 301 33.08 -4.60 4.09
N LYS A 302 33.69 -3.47 3.70
CA LYS A 302 35.13 -3.22 3.92
C LYS A 302 35.43 -2.93 5.39
N ASP A 303 34.54 -2.20 6.05
CA ASP A 303 34.70 -1.76 7.44
C ASP A 303 34.55 -2.93 8.43
N PHE A 304 33.74 -3.95 8.11
CA PHE A 304 33.53 -5.15 8.93
C PHE A 304 34.36 -6.37 8.50
N GLU A 305 35.52 -6.16 7.88
CA GLU A 305 36.46 -7.23 7.48
C GLU A 305 35.82 -8.36 6.64
N GLY A 306 34.77 -8.05 5.88
CA GLY A 306 34.04 -9.03 5.08
C GLY A 306 33.02 -9.89 5.83
N MET A 307 32.74 -9.61 7.11
CA MET A 307 31.61 -10.20 7.83
C MET A 307 30.29 -9.89 7.10
N VAL A 308 29.38 -10.87 7.12
CA VAL A 308 28.04 -10.71 6.56
C VAL A 308 27.26 -9.68 7.37
N PHE A 309 26.60 -8.74 6.71
CA PHE A 309 26.00 -7.59 7.41
C PHE A 309 25.00 -7.98 8.50
N LEU A 310 24.11 -8.96 8.27
CA LEU A 310 23.11 -9.37 9.26
C LEU A 310 23.69 -10.02 10.52
N GLU A 311 24.97 -10.43 10.51
CA GLU A 311 25.66 -10.99 11.67
C GLU A 311 26.36 -9.91 12.52
N THR A 312 26.54 -8.72 11.96
CA THR A 312 27.10 -7.56 12.66
C THR A 312 26.12 -7.01 13.70
N GLU A 313 26.61 -6.30 14.72
CA GLU A 313 25.74 -5.68 15.74
C GLU A 313 24.65 -4.77 15.14
N PRO A 314 24.93 -3.88 14.16
CA PRO A 314 23.89 -3.08 13.52
C PRO A 314 22.89 -3.91 12.69
N GLY A 315 23.29 -5.08 12.19
CA GLY A 315 22.45 -5.95 11.36
C GLY A 315 21.50 -6.84 12.15
N LYS A 316 21.87 -7.26 13.37
CA LYS A 316 21.09 -8.19 14.21
C LYS A 316 19.60 -7.84 14.36
N PRO A 317 19.19 -6.58 14.59
CA PRO A 317 17.77 -6.23 14.73
C PRO A 317 16.93 -6.56 13.48
N PHE A 318 17.55 -6.65 12.31
CA PHE A 318 16.86 -6.88 11.04
C PHE A 318 16.74 -8.36 10.67
N VAL A 319 17.43 -9.25 11.39
CA VAL A 319 17.46 -10.69 11.10
C VAL A 319 16.05 -11.28 11.03
N SER A 320 15.16 -10.95 11.98
CA SER A 320 13.79 -11.49 12.01
C SER A 320 13.00 -11.14 10.74
N VAL A 321 13.19 -9.94 10.21
CA VAL A 321 12.55 -9.48 8.96
C VAL A 321 13.11 -10.24 7.76
N PHE A 322 14.43 -10.33 7.63
CA PHE A 322 15.07 -10.98 6.48
C PHE A 322 14.85 -12.50 6.44
N ARG A 323 14.56 -13.14 7.58
CA ARG A 323 14.17 -14.56 7.64
C ARG A 323 12.88 -14.87 6.89
N HIS A 324 12.03 -13.88 6.67
CA HIS A 324 10.78 -14.03 5.91
C HIS A 324 10.95 -13.90 4.39
N LEU A 325 12.18 -13.67 3.90
CA LEU A 325 12.48 -13.73 2.47
C LEU A 325 12.34 -15.16 1.96
N ARG A 326 11.65 -15.34 0.84
CA ARG A 326 11.50 -16.65 0.19
C ARG A 326 12.67 -16.89 -0.74
N LEU A 327 13.85 -17.08 -0.15
CA LEU A 327 15.14 -17.17 -0.82
C LEU A 327 15.14 -18.15 -1.99
N GLN A 328 14.36 -19.25 -1.90
CA GLN A 328 14.22 -20.24 -2.97
C GLN A 328 13.77 -19.65 -4.31
N TYR A 329 12.97 -18.58 -4.29
CA TYR A 329 12.51 -17.90 -5.51
C TYR A 329 13.46 -16.79 -5.96
N ILE A 330 14.37 -16.34 -5.10
CA ILE A 330 15.45 -15.40 -5.48
C ILE A 330 16.57 -16.17 -6.18
N ILE A 331 17.06 -17.25 -5.56
CA ILE A 331 18.19 -18.03 -6.10
C ILE A 331 17.83 -18.84 -7.35
N SER A 332 16.54 -18.93 -7.69
CA SER A 332 16.05 -19.58 -8.91
C SER A 332 16.41 -18.82 -10.19
N ASP A 333 16.92 -17.59 -10.06
CA ASP A 333 17.45 -16.76 -11.14
C ASP A 333 18.94 -16.47 -10.91
N LEU A 334 19.79 -16.76 -11.91
CA LEU A 334 21.25 -16.67 -11.77
C LEU A 334 21.74 -15.23 -11.50
N ALA A 335 21.09 -14.24 -12.11
CA ALA A 335 21.47 -12.83 -11.87
C ALA A 335 21.16 -12.43 -10.44
N SER A 336 19.95 -12.77 -9.95
CA SER A 336 19.52 -12.52 -8.58
C SER A 336 20.36 -13.27 -7.55
N ALA A 337 20.69 -14.54 -7.80
CA ALA A 337 21.59 -15.35 -6.97
C ALA A 337 22.98 -14.71 -6.83
N ARG A 338 23.56 -14.20 -7.92
CA ARG A 338 24.83 -13.48 -7.89
C ARG A 338 24.75 -12.17 -7.11
N ILE A 339 23.65 -11.43 -7.24
CA ILE A 339 23.47 -10.16 -6.52
C ILE A 339 23.39 -10.41 -5.01
N ILE A 340 22.57 -11.36 -4.56
CA ILE A 340 22.41 -11.62 -3.12
C ILE A 340 23.69 -12.14 -2.47
N GLU A 341 24.49 -12.95 -3.18
CA GLU A 341 25.82 -13.37 -2.72
C GLU A 341 26.83 -12.22 -2.69
N GLN A 342 26.85 -11.38 -3.74
CA GLN A 342 27.77 -10.24 -3.83
C GLN A 342 27.50 -9.18 -2.78
N ASP A 343 26.23 -8.95 -2.46
CA ASP A 343 25.82 -7.99 -1.44
C ASP A 343 26.33 -8.37 -0.05
N ALA A 344 26.54 -9.67 0.23
CA ALA A 344 26.99 -10.20 1.52
C ALA A 344 26.17 -9.67 2.71
N ILE A 345 24.86 -9.47 2.50
CA ILE A 345 23.92 -9.05 3.54
C ILE A 345 23.34 -10.28 4.24
N VAL A 346 22.94 -11.28 3.47
CA VAL A 346 22.34 -12.53 3.96
C VAL A 346 23.43 -13.58 4.21
N PRO A 347 23.41 -14.30 5.35
CA PRO A 347 24.41 -15.33 5.64
C PRO A 347 24.48 -16.43 4.59
N SER A 348 25.70 -16.86 4.29
CA SER A 348 25.98 -17.88 3.28
C SER A 348 25.37 -19.25 3.64
N GLU A 349 25.23 -19.51 4.93
CA GLU A 349 24.61 -20.68 5.54
C GLU A 349 23.12 -20.76 5.20
N TRP A 350 22.44 -19.60 5.12
CA TRP A 350 21.03 -19.57 4.74
C TRP A 350 20.89 -19.93 3.26
N LEU A 351 21.75 -19.34 2.40
CA LEU A 351 21.73 -19.61 0.96
C LEU A 351 22.11 -21.06 0.64
N SER A 352 23.16 -21.59 1.26
CA SER A 352 23.64 -22.97 1.03
C SER A 352 22.59 -24.04 1.37
N SER A 353 21.84 -23.85 2.46
CA SER A 353 20.70 -24.72 2.78
C SER A 353 19.65 -24.70 1.67
N VAL A 354 19.33 -23.51 1.16
CA VAL A 354 18.31 -23.34 0.10
C VAL A 354 18.81 -23.87 -1.24
N TYR A 355 20.08 -23.68 -1.60
CA TYR A 355 20.70 -24.28 -2.79
C TYR A 355 20.60 -25.81 -2.75
N LYS A 356 20.93 -26.43 -1.61
CA LYS A 356 20.81 -27.88 -1.42
C LYS A 356 19.36 -28.34 -1.61
N GLN A 357 18.40 -27.66 -1.00
CA GLN A 357 16.96 -27.97 -1.14
C GLN A 357 16.49 -27.83 -2.60
N GLN A 358 16.85 -26.74 -3.28
CA GLN A 358 16.49 -26.52 -4.69
C GLN A 358 17.12 -27.56 -5.63
N TRP A 359 18.35 -28.00 -5.33
CA TRP A 359 19.01 -29.07 -6.06
C TRP A 359 18.24 -30.39 -5.94
N PHE A 360 17.88 -30.81 -4.72
CA PHE A 360 17.07 -32.03 -4.54
C PHE A 360 15.68 -31.90 -5.14
N ALA A 361 15.03 -30.74 -5.01
CA ALA A 361 13.74 -30.48 -5.64
C ALA A 361 13.81 -30.60 -7.19
N MET A 362 14.90 -30.14 -7.80
CA MET A 362 15.16 -30.33 -9.23
C MET A 362 15.33 -31.82 -9.57
N LEU A 363 16.12 -32.56 -8.80
CA LEU A 363 16.31 -33.99 -9.02
C LEU A 363 14.99 -34.76 -8.90
N ARG A 364 14.16 -34.46 -7.89
CA ARG A 364 12.81 -35.05 -7.73
C ARG A 364 11.89 -34.72 -8.90
N ALA A 365 11.91 -33.48 -9.36
CA ALA A 365 11.12 -33.06 -10.52
C ALA A 365 11.55 -33.78 -11.82
N GLU A 366 12.82 -34.14 -11.98
CA GLU A 366 13.29 -34.80 -13.21
C GLU A 366 13.33 -36.34 -13.12
N GLN A 367 13.62 -36.91 -11.95
CA GLN A 367 13.85 -38.35 -11.77
C GLN A 367 12.65 -39.07 -11.17
N ASP A 368 12.06 -38.51 -10.10
CA ASP A 368 10.94 -39.12 -9.39
C ASP A 368 9.58 -38.84 -10.06
N SER A 369 9.61 -38.18 -11.22
CA SER A 369 8.42 -37.74 -11.96
C SER A 369 7.46 -36.94 -11.08
N GLU A 370 7.99 -36.15 -10.13
CA GLU A 370 7.16 -35.26 -9.32
C GLU A 370 6.44 -34.28 -10.24
N VAL A 371 5.11 -34.36 -10.24
CA VAL A 371 4.26 -33.54 -11.11
C VAL A 371 4.00 -32.15 -10.54
N GLY A 372 4.23 -31.95 -9.23
CA GLY A 372 3.88 -30.75 -8.47
C GLY A 372 2.81 -31.02 -7.40
N PRO A 373 2.28 -29.98 -6.72
CA PRO A 373 1.29 -30.12 -5.66
C PRO A 373 0.01 -30.84 -6.13
N GLN A 374 -0.47 -31.80 -5.34
CA GLN A 374 -1.70 -32.57 -5.61
C GLN A 374 -2.86 -32.22 -4.66
N GLU A 375 -2.55 -31.70 -3.48
CA GLU A 375 -3.51 -31.29 -2.46
C GLU A 375 -3.28 -29.84 -2.05
N ILE A 376 -4.35 -29.12 -1.72
CA ILE A 376 -4.25 -27.74 -1.25
C ILE A 376 -3.89 -27.78 0.23
N ASN A 377 -2.61 -27.55 0.53
CA ASN A 377 -2.19 -27.16 1.86
C ASN A 377 -2.06 -25.62 1.91
N LYS A 378 -2.98 -24.98 2.66
CA LYS A 378 -3.02 -23.53 2.79
C LYS A 378 -1.77 -22.98 3.49
N GLU A 379 -1.30 -23.66 4.53
CA GLU A 379 -0.12 -23.23 5.31
C GLU A 379 1.13 -23.25 4.43
N ASP A 380 1.30 -24.32 3.65
CA ASP A 380 2.40 -24.43 2.68
C ASP A 380 2.33 -23.35 1.61
N LEU A 381 1.14 -23.06 1.08
CA LEU A 381 1.00 -22.03 0.05
C LEU A 381 1.24 -20.64 0.64
N GLU A 382 0.77 -20.37 1.86
CA GLU A 382 0.98 -19.10 2.53
C GLU A 382 2.44 -18.90 2.92
N GLY A 383 3.15 -19.91 3.40
CA GLY A 383 4.55 -19.83 3.80
C GLY A 383 5.54 -19.91 2.65
N ASN A 384 5.30 -20.80 1.68
CA ASN A 384 6.33 -21.25 0.74
C ASN A 384 6.05 -20.93 -0.73
N SER A 385 4.98 -20.21 -1.08
CA SER A 385 4.71 -19.84 -2.49
C SER A 385 5.64 -18.75 -3.03
N MET A 386 5.90 -18.72 -4.33
CA MET A 386 6.47 -17.56 -5.01
C MET A 386 5.48 -16.41 -4.93
N ARG A 387 5.94 -15.22 -4.55
CA ARG A 387 5.16 -13.99 -4.66
C ARG A 387 5.60 -13.22 -5.88
N CYS A 388 4.67 -12.93 -6.77
CA CYS A 388 4.94 -12.19 -7.98
C CYS A 388 3.73 -11.36 -8.39
N GLY A 389 3.93 -10.44 -9.34
CA GLY A 389 2.82 -9.62 -9.81
C GLY A 389 3.08 -8.91 -11.12
N ARG A 390 2.11 -8.09 -11.53
CA ARG A 390 2.16 -7.29 -12.74
C ARG A 390 1.20 -6.10 -12.64
N LYS A 391 1.63 -4.95 -13.15
CA LYS A 391 0.75 -3.78 -13.35
C LYS A 391 0.31 -3.73 -14.81
N LEU A 392 -1.00 -3.70 -15.03
CA LEU A 392 -1.60 -3.38 -16.32
C LEU A 392 -2.03 -1.92 -16.29
N ALA A 393 -1.44 -1.09 -17.15
CA ALA A 393 -1.71 0.35 -17.13
C ALA A 393 -3.07 0.73 -17.71
N LYS A 394 -3.59 -0.09 -18.65
CA LYS A 394 -4.85 0.11 -19.36
C LYS A 394 -5.38 -1.25 -19.82
N ASP A 395 -6.62 -1.26 -20.31
CA ASP A 395 -7.17 -2.45 -20.97
C ASP A 395 -6.41 -2.73 -22.28
N GLY A 396 -6.35 -4.01 -22.68
CA GLY A 396 -5.63 -4.45 -23.86
C GLY A 396 -5.19 -5.92 -23.79
N GLU A 397 -4.28 -6.31 -24.67
CA GLU A 397 -3.67 -7.64 -24.61
C GLU A 397 -2.31 -7.58 -23.94
N TYR A 398 -2.10 -8.45 -22.95
CA TYR A 398 -0.83 -8.60 -22.27
C TYR A 398 -0.45 -10.08 -22.20
N ARG A 399 0.83 -10.37 -22.44
CA ARG A 399 1.41 -11.71 -22.32
C ARG A 399 2.76 -11.58 -21.61
N TRP A 400 2.98 -12.34 -20.54
CA TRP A 400 4.24 -12.29 -19.80
C TRP A 400 4.50 -13.60 -19.05
N CYS A 401 5.78 -13.88 -18.81
CA CYS A 401 6.24 -14.87 -17.85
C CYS A 401 6.99 -14.15 -16.72
N TRP A 402 7.02 -14.75 -15.54
CA TRP A 402 7.95 -14.32 -14.49
C TRP A 402 9.25 -15.10 -14.61
N THR A 403 10.36 -14.44 -14.31
CA THR A 403 11.68 -15.06 -14.33
C THR A 403 11.83 -16.09 -13.21
N GLY A 404 12.72 -17.05 -13.42
CA GLY A 404 13.03 -18.13 -12.48
C GLY A 404 12.97 -19.50 -13.14
N PHE A 405 13.81 -20.42 -12.68
CA PHE A 405 13.88 -21.77 -13.21
C PHE A 405 12.55 -22.54 -13.06
N ASN A 406 11.85 -22.35 -11.91
CA ASN A 406 10.54 -22.95 -11.60
C ASN A 406 10.42 -24.43 -12.00
N PHE A 407 11.52 -25.18 -11.93
CA PHE A 407 11.60 -26.60 -12.28
C PHE A 407 11.09 -26.91 -13.69
N GLY A 408 11.44 -26.05 -14.64
CA GLY A 408 11.05 -26.15 -16.04
C GLY A 408 9.57 -25.91 -16.31
N PHE A 409 8.82 -25.38 -15.33
CA PHE A 409 7.43 -24.98 -15.54
C PHE A 409 7.40 -23.53 -16.06
N ASP A 410 7.52 -23.35 -17.37
CA ASP A 410 7.34 -22.04 -18.01
C ASP A 410 5.84 -21.69 -18.07
N LEU A 411 5.40 -20.86 -17.12
CA LEU A 411 4.00 -20.43 -17.00
C LEU A 411 3.83 -19.06 -17.66
N LEU A 412 3.23 -19.05 -18.85
CA LEU A 412 2.83 -17.84 -19.55
C LEU A 412 1.46 -17.39 -19.01
N VAL A 413 1.40 -16.15 -18.55
CA VAL A 413 0.15 -15.49 -18.16
C VAL A 413 -0.29 -14.55 -19.25
N ILE A 414 -1.55 -14.68 -19.62
CA ILE A 414 -2.18 -13.93 -20.69
C ILE A 414 -3.37 -13.19 -20.09
N TYR A 415 -3.41 -11.88 -20.30
CA TYR A 415 -4.61 -11.08 -20.14
C TYR A 415 -5.13 -10.70 -21.53
N THR A 416 -6.32 -11.17 -21.88
CA THR A 416 -7.02 -10.78 -23.13
C THR A 416 -8.51 -10.90 -22.91
N ASN A 417 -9.29 -10.00 -23.52
CA ASN A 417 -10.75 -9.99 -23.43
C ASN A 417 -11.26 -10.13 -21.98
N ARG A 418 -10.52 -9.53 -21.03
CA ARG A 418 -10.81 -9.55 -19.58
C ARG A 418 -10.72 -10.93 -18.92
N TYR A 419 -10.08 -11.89 -19.56
CA TYR A 419 -9.72 -13.16 -18.95
C TYR A 419 -8.26 -13.15 -18.53
N ILE A 420 -7.99 -13.77 -17.38
CA ILE A 420 -6.65 -14.23 -17.03
C ILE A 420 -6.57 -15.70 -17.43
N ILE A 421 -5.62 -16.01 -18.30
CA ILE A 421 -5.37 -17.34 -18.84
C ILE A 421 -3.95 -17.75 -18.45
N PHE A 422 -3.83 -18.96 -17.96
CA PHE A 422 -2.55 -19.61 -17.70
C PHE A 422 -2.26 -20.63 -18.80
N LYS A 423 -1.04 -20.55 -19.33
CA LYS A 423 -0.54 -21.49 -20.32
C LYS A 423 0.78 -22.08 -19.84
N ARG A 424 0.89 -23.40 -19.89
CA ARG A 424 2.19 -24.06 -19.73
C ARG A 424 2.90 -24.05 -21.08
N ASN A 425 3.81 -23.10 -21.27
CA ASN A 425 4.57 -23.00 -22.52
C ASN A 425 5.64 -24.10 -22.57
N THR A 426 5.78 -24.80 -23.70
CA THR A 426 6.77 -25.88 -23.82
C THR A 426 7.33 -26.01 -25.23
N LEU A 427 6.49 -26.14 -26.25
CA LEU A 427 6.95 -26.43 -27.62
C LEU A 427 6.63 -25.30 -28.60
N ASN A 428 5.52 -24.59 -28.38
CA ASN A 428 4.93 -23.73 -29.40
C ASN A 428 5.52 -22.32 -29.45
N GLN A 429 6.24 -21.90 -28.41
CA GLN A 429 6.83 -20.56 -28.34
C GLN A 429 8.25 -20.63 -27.74
N PRO A 430 9.12 -19.66 -28.07
CA PRO A 430 10.43 -19.56 -27.44
C PRO A 430 10.32 -19.50 -25.92
N CYS A 431 11.07 -20.35 -25.24
CA CYS A 431 11.17 -20.38 -23.78
C CYS A 431 12.50 -19.74 -23.38
N SER A 432 12.53 -18.95 -22.31
CA SER A 432 13.75 -18.26 -21.85
C SER A 432 14.73 -19.18 -21.11
N GLY A 433 14.32 -20.42 -20.78
CA GLY A 433 15.12 -21.38 -20.03
C GLY A 433 14.75 -22.82 -20.36
N SER A 434 15.26 -23.75 -19.55
CA SER A 434 14.91 -25.17 -19.66
C SER A 434 13.42 -25.38 -19.38
N VAL A 435 12.80 -26.31 -20.10
CA VAL A 435 11.38 -26.66 -19.94
C VAL A 435 11.23 -28.13 -19.60
N SER A 436 10.34 -28.41 -18.65
CA SER A 436 10.04 -29.77 -18.23
C SER A 436 9.25 -30.48 -19.32
N LEU A 437 9.72 -31.66 -19.73
CA LEU A 437 9.08 -32.47 -20.76
C LEU A 437 8.05 -33.46 -20.20
N GLN A 438 7.79 -33.44 -18.90
CA GLN A 438 6.74 -34.28 -18.32
C GLN A 438 5.37 -34.03 -18.99
N PRO A 439 4.55 -35.06 -19.26
CA PRO A 439 3.27 -34.90 -19.97
C PRO A 439 2.30 -33.94 -19.28
N ARG A 440 2.28 -33.94 -17.95
CA ARG A 440 1.43 -33.11 -17.11
C ARG A 440 2.25 -32.59 -15.95
N ARG A 441 1.98 -31.35 -15.55
CA ARG A 441 2.53 -30.75 -14.33
C ARG A 441 1.41 -29.98 -13.64
N SER A 442 1.47 -29.89 -12.33
CA SER A 442 0.53 -29.14 -11.52
C SER A 442 1.21 -27.97 -10.82
N ILE A 443 0.43 -26.91 -10.60
CA ILE A 443 0.79 -25.78 -9.75
C ILE A 443 -0.35 -25.54 -8.78
N ALA A 444 -0.02 -25.22 -7.52
CA ALA A 444 -0.99 -24.62 -6.63
C ALA A 444 -0.84 -23.10 -6.69
N PHE A 445 -1.95 -22.37 -6.70
CA PHE A 445 -1.91 -20.92 -6.82
C PHE A 445 -3.03 -20.19 -6.10
N ARG A 446 -2.80 -18.90 -5.87
CA ARG A 446 -3.83 -17.91 -5.53
C ARG A 446 -3.58 -16.63 -6.32
N LEU A 447 -4.61 -16.13 -6.97
CA LEU A 447 -4.56 -14.94 -7.82
C LEU A 447 -5.38 -13.83 -7.17
N ARG A 448 -4.79 -12.64 -7.05
CA ARG A 448 -5.40 -11.44 -6.51
C ARG A 448 -5.26 -10.31 -7.51
N LEU A 449 -6.36 -9.62 -7.76
CA LEU A 449 -6.37 -8.38 -8.53
C LEU A 449 -6.88 -7.25 -7.66
N ALA A 450 -6.31 -6.09 -7.86
CA ALA A 450 -6.71 -4.89 -7.16
C ALA A 450 -6.55 -3.65 -8.06
N SER A 451 -7.40 -2.66 -7.84
CA SER A 451 -7.22 -1.30 -8.34
C SER A 451 -7.29 -0.34 -7.17
N PHE A 452 -6.45 0.69 -7.18
CA PHE A 452 -6.33 1.65 -6.10
C PHE A 452 -6.65 3.06 -6.59
N ASP A 453 -7.18 3.90 -5.71
CA ASP A 453 -7.30 5.34 -5.95
C ASP A 453 -5.96 6.06 -5.74
N SER A 454 -5.96 7.39 -5.87
CA SER A 454 -4.77 8.22 -5.68
C SER A 454 -4.20 8.19 -4.25
N SER A 455 -5.00 7.79 -3.26
CA SER A 455 -4.59 7.65 -1.86
C SER A 455 -4.05 6.26 -1.52
N GLY A 456 -4.09 5.32 -2.46
CA GLY A 456 -3.75 3.91 -2.24
C GLY A 456 -4.88 3.09 -1.62
N LYS A 457 -6.10 3.66 -1.51
CA LYS A 457 -7.27 2.94 -1.01
C LYS A 457 -7.80 2.01 -2.09
N LEU A 458 -8.21 0.82 -1.67
CA LEU A 458 -8.73 -0.20 -2.55
C LEU A 458 -10.09 0.22 -3.14
N VAL A 459 -10.17 0.33 -4.46
CA VAL A 459 -11.41 0.66 -5.20
C VAL A 459 -12.15 -0.61 -5.62
N CYS A 460 -11.39 -1.61 -6.08
CA CYS A 460 -11.91 -2.92 -6.46
C CYS A 460 -10.85 -3.97 -6.14
N SER A 461 -11.30 -5.14 -5.70
CA SER A 461 -10.47 -6.34 -5.56
C SER A 461 -11.21 -7.58 -6.00
N ARG A 462 -10.48 -8.52 -6.58
CA ARG A 462 -10.96 -9.88 -6.82
C ARG A 462 -9.88 -10.86 -6.45
N THR A 463 -10.25 -11.88 -5.69
CA THR A 463 -9.32 -12.92 -5.25
C THR A 463 -9.93 -14.29 -5.59
N THR A 464 -9.12 -15.18 -6.14
CA THR A 464 -9.48 -16.60 -6.21
C THR A 464 -9.32 -17.25 -4.83
N ASP A 465 -10.03 -18.34 -4.61
CA ASP A 465 -9.59 -19.33 -3.62
C ASP A 465 -8.24 -19.95 -4.03
N TYR A 466 -7.62 -20.65 -3.08
CA TYR A 466 -6.49 -21.50 -3.34
C TYR A 466 -6.92 -22.64 -4.28
N GLN A 467 -6.18 -22.83 -5.37
CA GLN A 467 -6.54 -23.78 -6.43
C GLN A 467 -5.32 -24.55 -6.90
N ILE A 468 -5.56 -25.77 -7.38
CA ILE A 468 -4.56 -26.54 -8.13
C ILE A 468 -4.96 -26.56 -9.59
N LEU A 469 -4.00 -26.24 -10.45
CA LEU A 469 -4.15 -26.30 -11.88
C LEU A 469 -3.20 -27.33 -12.46
N ILE A 470 -3.72 -28.27 -13.23
CA ILE A 470 -2.94 -29.30 -13.93
C ILE A 470 -2.92 -28.98 -15.42
N LEU A 471 -1.74 -28.75 -15.98
CA LEU A 471 -1.56 -28.39 -17.39
C LEU A 471 -0.73 -29.44 -18.13
N LYS A 472 -1.24 -29.85 -19.30
CA LYS A 472 -0.45 -30.51 -20.35
C LYS A 472 0.45 -29.50 -21.06
N LYS A 473 1.39 -29.99 -21.87
CA LYS A 473 2.25 -29.15 -22.72
C LYS A 473 1.39 -28.24 -23.59
N ASP A 474 1.71 -26.95 -23.59
CA ASP A 474 1.06 -25.88 -24.35
C ASP A 474 -0.44 -25.71 -24.09
N GLN A 475 -0.98 -26.34 -23.04
CA GLN A 475 -2.38 -26.21 -22.66
C GLN A 475 -2.64 -24.84 -22.05
N GLU A 476 -3.73 -24.21 -22.49
CA GLU A 476 -4.26 -22.96 -21.94
C GLU A 476 -5.49 -23.24 -21.08
N GLN A 477 -5.61 -22.56 -19.96
CA GLN A 477 -6.77 -22.61 -19.08
C GLN A 477 -7.13 -21.20 -18.61
N VAL A 478 -8.40 -20.83 -18.77
CA VAL A 478 -8.94 -19.63 -18.14
C VAL A 478 -9.00 -19.87 -16.63
N VAL A 479 -8.34 -19.01 -15.86
CA VAL A 479 -8.29 -19.08 -14.39
C VAL A 479 -9.08 -17.97 -13.71
N MET A 480 -9.37 -16.88 -14.43
CA MET A 480 -10.29 -15.85 -13.95
C MET A 480 -10.96 -15.11 -15.11
N ASN A 481 -12.25 -14.82 -14.95
CA ASN A 481 -12.99 -13.87 -15.77
C ASN A 481 -13.14 -12.56 -14.99
N LEU A 482 -12.95 -11.41 -15.62
CA LEU A 482 -13.06 -10.09 -15.00
C LEU A 482 -14.29 -9.35 -15.58
N ASP A 483 -15.30 -9.14 -14.75
CA ASP A 483 -16.51 -8.40 -15.16
C ASP A 483 -16.17 -6.91 -15.40
N SER A 484 -16.54 -6.40 -16.57
CA SER A 484 -16.38 -4.99 -17.01
C SER A 484 -16.67 -3.97 -15.92
N ARG A 485 -17.74 -4.22 -15.16
CA ARG A 485 -18.30 -3.22 -14.24
C ARG A 485 -17.37 -2.90 -13.08
N PHE A 486 -16.37 -3.73 -12.84
CA PHE A 486 -15.48 -3.64 -11.69
C PHE A 486 -14.02 -3.44 -12.09
N LEU A 487 -13.72 -3.29 -13.39
CA LEU A 487 -12.35 -3.10 -13.86
C LEU A 487 -11.98 -1.62 -13.88
N ASN A 488 -11.14 -1.21 -12.94
CA ASN A 488 -10.47 0.08 -12.95
C ASN A 488 -8.99 -0.09 -13.22
N PHE A 489 -8.45 0.75 -14.11
CA PHE A 489 -7.03 0.77 -14.44
C PHE A 489 -6.33 1.96 -13.77
N PRO A 490 -5.07 1.80 -13.32
CA PRO A 490 -4.23 0.63 -13.48
C PRO A 490 -4.68 -0.57 -12.64
N LEU A 491 -4.64 -1.76 -13.25
CA LEU A 491 -5.00 -3.02 -12.62
C LEU A 491 -3.73 -3.71 -12.14
N TYR A 492 -3.67 -4.03 -10.86
CA TYR A 492 -2.55 -4.71 -10.23
C TYR A 492 -2.92 -6.18 -10.04
N ILE A 493 -2.05 -7.06 -10.51
CA ILE A 493 -2.18 -8.50 -10.42
C ILE A 493 -1.09 -8.98 -9.48
N CYS A 494 -1.45 -9.77 -8.47
CA CYS A 494 -0.52 -10.45 -7.59
C CYS A 494 -0.87 -11.94 -7.56
N CYS A 495 0.14 -12.78 -7.68
CA CYS A 495 0.01 -14.21 -7.68
C CYS A 495 0.91 -14.81 -6.61
N ASN A 496 0.38 -15.86 -5.99
CA ASN A 496 1.11 -16.80 -5.17
C ASN A 496 1.18 -18.11 -5.94
N PHE A 497 2.37 -18.64 -6.23
CA PHE A 497 2.55 -19.92 -6.95
C PHE A 497 3.39 -20.92 -6.16
N LEU A 498 2.96 -22.16 -6.10
CA LEU A 498 3.75 -23.27 -5.57
C LEU A 498 3.91 -24.33 -6.68
N TYR A 499 5.15 -24.54 -7.11
CA TYR A 499 5.49 -25.41 -8.26
C TYR A 499 5.89 -26.84 -7.86
N ILE A 500 6.36 -27.01 -6.63
CA ILE A 500 6.82 -28.28 -6.07
C ILE A 500 6.26 -28.43 -4.66
N SER A 501 5.98 -29.66 -4.26
CA SER A 501 5.50 -29.95 -2.90
C SER A 501 6.67 -29.83 -1.92
N PRO A 502 6.48 -29.18 -0.75
CA PRO A 502 7.48 -29.21 0.31
C PRO A 502 7.88 -30.64 0.67
N GLU A 503 9.13 -30.85 1.08
CA GLU A 503 9.53 -32.14 1.67
C GLU A 503 8.80 -32.31 3.00
N LYS A 504 8.23 -33.50 3.21
CA LYS A 504 7.57 -33.86 4.48
C LYS A 504 8.59 -34.22 5.55
#